data_AF-A0A5K1CT09-F1
#
_entry.id   AF-A0A5K1CT09-F1
#
_cell.length_a   1.000
_cell.length_b   1.000
_cell.length_c   1.000
_cell.angle_alpha   90.00
_cell.angle_beta   90.00
_cell.angle_gamma   90.00
#
_symmetry.space_group_name_H-M   'P 1'
#
loop_
_entity.id
_entity.type
_entity.pdbx_description
1 polymer ?
#
loop_
_entity_poly.entity_id
_entity_poly.type
_entity_poly.pdbx_seq_one_letter_code
_entity_poly.pdbx_strand_id
1 'polypeptide(L)' 'VVPFPLFELQSKWVAGILSGRIALPTEQEMMDDVEAFYTQLKATGYPKRYTHNMDGYQ' A
#
# COMPACT_ATOMS: atom_id res chain seq x y z
N VAL A 1 -13.85 3.26 -7.14
CA VAL A 1 -12.75 2.30 -7.41
C VAL A 1 -12.36 2.43 -8.87
N VAL A 2 -11.08 2.66 -9.16
CA VAL A 2 -10.56 2.86 -10.52
C VAL A 2 -9.51 1.77 -10.79
N PRO A 3 -9.94 0.54 -11.14
CA PRO A 3 -9.12 -0.66 -11.01
C PRO A 3 -7.93 -0.68 -11.97
N PHE A 4 -8.10 -0.32 -13.24
CA PHE A 4 -7.03 -0.43 -14.24
C PHE A 4 -5.84 0.50 -13.98
N PRO A 5 -6.02 1.81 -13.72
CA PRO A 5 -4.93 2.68 -13.31
C PRO A 5 -4.22 2.23 -12.02
N LEU A 6 -4.97 1.68 -11.06
CA LEU A 6 -4.39 1.16 -9.83
C LEU A 6 -3.49 -0.06 -10.09
N PHE A 7 -3.96 -1.01 -10.90
CA PHE A 7 -3.17 -2.18 -11.30
C PHE A 7 -1.94 -1.78 -12.09
N GLU A 8 -2.05 -0.79 -12.97
CA GLU A 8 -0.90 -0.27 -13.72
C GLU A 8 0.15 0.33 -12.78
N LEU A 9 -0.27 1.16 -11.82
CA LEU A 9 0.62 1.76 -10.83
C LEU A 9 1.33 0.69 -9.98
N GLN A 10 0.56 -0.25 -9.42
CA GLN A 10 1.11 -1.35 -8.62
C GLN A 10 2.07 -2.22 -9.43
N SER A 11 1.73 -2.54 -10.69
CA SER A 11 2.58 -3.35 -11.57
C SER A 11 3.89 -2.64 -11.90
N LYS A 12 3.86 -1.34 -12.19
CA LYS A 12 5.07 -0.54 -12.45
C LYS A 12 5.97 -0.45 -11.22
N TRP A 13 5.38 -0.31 -10.02
CA TRP A 13 6.14 -0.27 -8.78
C TRP A 13 6.85 -1.60 -8.52
N VAL A 14 6.13 -2.74 -8.65
CA VAL A 14 6.73 -4.08 -8.54
C VAL A 14 7.83 -4.30 -9.57
N ALA A 15 7.60 -3.91 -10.83
CA ALA A 15 8.62 -4.01 -11.88
C ALA A 15 9.86 -3.14 -11.57
N GLY A 16 9.68 -1.97 -10.95
CA GLY A 16 10.77 -1.12 -10.49
C GLY A 16 11.67 -1.79 -9.44
N ILE A 17 11.07 -2.55 -8.52
CA ILE A 17 11.81 -3.34 -7.51
C ILE A 17 12.54 -4.50 -8.18
N LEU A 18 11.84 -5.28 -9.00
CA LEU A 18 12.42 -6.46 -9.65
C LEU A 18 13.54 -6.10 -10.63
N SER A 19 13.49 -4.91 -11.23
CA SER A 19 14.56 -4.38 -12.08
C SER A 19 15.72 -3.74 -11.30
N GLY A 20 15.65 -3.65 -9.98
CA GLY A 20 16.64 -3.00 -9.13
C GLY A 20 16.67 -1.47 -9.25
N ARG A 21 15.71 -0.86 -9.97
CA ARG A 21 15.56 0.60 -10.07
C ARG A 21 15.07 1.21 -8.76
N ILE A 22 14.31 0.45 -7.98
CA ILE A 22 13.79 0.85 -6.68
C ILE A 22 14.35 -0.10 -5.64
N ALA A 23 15.03 0.44 -4.63
CA ALA A 23 15.43 -0.33 -3.46
C ALA A 23 14.24 -0.49 -2.53
N LEU A 24 14.03 -1.71 -2.05
CA LEU A 24 13.09 -1.94 -0.95
C LEU A 24 13.64 -1.32 0.33
N PRO A 25 12.76 -0.77 1.19
CA PRO A 25 13.15 -0.45 2.56
C PRO A 25 13.46 -1.74 3.33
N THR A 26 14.00 -1.59 4.54
CA THR A 26 14.28 -2.74 5.41
C THR A 26 12.99 -3.45 5.80
N GLU A 27 13.10 -4.72 6.20
CA GLU A 27 11.94 -5.50 6.68
C GLU A 27 11.22 -4.78 7.82
N GLN A 28 11.96 -4.22 8.78
CA GLN A 28 11.37 -3.51 9.91
C GLN A 28 10.55 -2.30 9.44
N GLU A 29 11.10 -1.47 8.55
CA GLU A 29 10.39 -0.30 8.02
C GLU A 29 9.12 -0.69 7.26
N MET A 30 9.14 -1.80 6.50
CA MET A 30 7.93 -2.32 5.85
C MET A 30 6.88 -2.77 6.85
N MET A 31 7.29 -3.45 7.93
CA MET A 31 6.38 -3.91 8.96
C MET A 31 5.77 -2.75 9.76
N ASP A 32 6.58 -1.73 10.07
CA ASP A 32 6.14 -0.53 10.76
C ASP A 32 5.10 0.25 9.94
N ASP A 33 5.30 0.37 8.62
CA ASP A 33 4.35 1.03 7.71
C ASP A 33 3.00 0.29 7.65
N VAL A 34 3.03 -1.05 7.61
CA VAL A 34 1.82 -1.88 7.65
C VAL A 34 1.09 -1.75 8.99
N GLU A 35 1.81 -1.72 10.10
CA GLU A 35 1.21 -1.53 11.43
C GLU A 35 0.57 -0.14 11.55
N ALA A 36 1.26 0.91 11.07
CA ALA A 36 0.74 2.27 11.05
C ALA A 36 -0.57 2.36 10.25
N PHE A 37 -0.61 1.74 9.06
CA PHE A 37 -1.81 1.66 8.22
C PHE A 37 -3.00 1.05 8.97
N TYR A 38 -2.84 -0.14 9.55
CA TYR A 38 -3.94 -0.82 10.25
C TYR A 38 -4.34 -0.10 11.54
N THR A 39 -3.39 0.55 12.22
CA THR A 39 -3.67 1.37 13.40
C THR A 39 -4.53 2.57 13.04
N GLN A 40 -4.21 3.27 11.94
CA GLN A 40 -5.01 4.37 11.42
C GLN A 40 -6.43 3.92 11.06
N LEU A 41 -6.58 2.82 10.32
CA LEU A 41 -7.89 2.28 9.95
C LEU A 41 -8.73 1.90 11.18
N LYS A 42 -8.09 1.35 12.21
CA LYS A 42 -8.77 1.03 13.47
C LYS A 42 -9.22 2.30 14.20
N ALA A 43 -8.37 3.32 14.24
CA ALA A 43 -8.68 4.60 14.88
C ALA A 43 -9.83 5.35 14.19
N THR A 44 -9.94 5.26 12.86
CA THR A 44 -11.03 5.88 12.09
C THR A 44 -12.33 5.07 12.08
N GLY A 45 -12.33 3.88 12.71
CA GLY A 45 -13.49 2.97 12.69
C GLY A 45 -13.78 2.40 11.30
N TYR A 46 -12.79 2.40 10.40
CA TYR A 46 -12.98 2.00 9.02
C TYR A 46 -13.31 0.50 8.94
N PRO A 47 -14.40 0.09 8.26
CA PRO A 47 -14.76 -1.31 8.19
C PRO A 47 -13.68 -2.13 7.47
N LYS A 48 -13.22 -3.23 8.08
CA LYS A 48 -12.19 -4.11 7.49
C LYS A 48 -12.51 -4.60 6.07
N ARG A 49 -13.80 -4.76 5.73
CA ARG A 49 -14.22 -5.15 4.38
C ARG A 49 -13.83 -4.15 3.28
N TYR A 50 -13.54 -2.91 3.65
CA TYR A 50 -13.15 -1.84 2.74
C TYR A 50 -11.65 -1.59 2.69
N THR A 51 -10.80 -2.41 3.32
CA THR A 51 -9.32 -2.22 3.28
C THR A 51 -8.74 -2.20 1.87
N HIS A 52 -9.44 -2.75 0.88
CA HIS A 52 -9.10 -2.67 -0.54
C HIS A 52 -9.34 -1.28 -1.17
N ASN A 53 -10.08 -0.41 -0.49
CA ASN A 53 -10.35 0.95 -0.92
C ASN A 53 -9.22 1.85 -0.45
N MET A 54 -8.48 2.38 -1.42
CA MET A 54 -7.36 3.30 -1.18
C MET A 54 -7.76 4.77 -1.37
N ASP A 55 -9.07 5.07 -1.45
CA ASP A 55 -9.58 6.44 -1.47
C ASP A 55 -9.18 7.17 -0.19
N GLY A 56 -8.48 8.31 -0.32
CA GLY A 56 -7.94 9.09 0.80
C GLY A 56 -6.55 8.66 1.29
N TYR A 57 -5.92 7.67 0.68
CA TYR A 57 -4.50 7.34 0.88
C TYR A 57 -3.69 7.95 -0.29
N GLN A 58 -2.99 9.06 -0.05
CA GLN A 58 -2.08 9.72 -1.00
C GLN A 58 -0.76 10.05 -0.33
#